data_AF-A0A7S8EAS0-F1
#
_entry.id   AF-A0A7S8EAS0-F1
#
_cell.length_a   1.000
_cell.length_b   1.000
_cell.length_c   1.000
_cell.angle_alpha   90.00
_cell.angle_beta   90.00
_cell.angle_gamma   90.00
#
_symmetry.space_group_name_H-M   'P 1'
#
loop_
_entity.id
_entity.type
_entity.pdbx_description
1 polymer ?
#
loop_
_entity_poly.entity_id
_entity_poly.type
_entity_poly.pdbx_seq_one_letter_code
_entity_poly.pdbx_strand_id
1 'polypeptide(L)'
;MAPLPRILTVDPSGSIAHQVRSAYDLLDHAVIQVDVPNGSAALEEIKRTQCDAVIAAWTSDERIPGWQLAAEIKQISQDTDVILLADYEDPELDDETIASSPFVYFRRPLEAEAFLHVLNAIATGEDVFEARIPAQVEAPRQMGLMMPDYGPVPRMNLNNAASVLDMLLADLNALAILLVARDGTVLLERGTIGEIDRHDLAEQLVPAVISNLNLRETVGGNIATLQFYDGQEFDLYVVSVGLHHFMCILFDGDKGARALGAVSRFGRRSAEDLIALIGAEAWLMIRPEMMRIEPEQPQQPRRSRRLPTPVEDMEDVPELAPSELRELTSETEVIQVEEKPQAEAINNLDLDTLFSVSLDGDVDLFDDFDALADLARDEGSKGTLTVEQARELGLIDN
;
A
#
# COMPACT_ATOMS: atom_id res chain seq x y z
N MET A 1 -25.28 18.08 26.86
CA MET A 1 -23.93 17.60 27.21
C MET A 1 -24.12 16.19 27.71
N ALA A 2 -23.48 15.20 27.08
CA ALA A 2 -23.50 13.83 27.60
C ALA A 2 -22.85 13.82 29.00
N PRO A 3 -23.33 13.00 29.94
CA PRO A 3 -22.68 12.85 31.24
C PRO A 3 -21.24 12.36 31.04
N LEU A 4 -20.29 12.88 31.81
CA LEU A 4 -18.90 12.40 31.79
C LEU A 4 -18.85 10.99 32.37
N PRO A 5 -18.19 10.03 31.70
CA PRO A 5 -18.12 8.67 32.18
C PRO A 5 -17.32 8.59 33.48
N ARG A 6 -17.82 7.80 34.43
CA ARG A 6 -17.25 7.60 35.76
C ARG A 6 -16.58 6.24 35.85
N ILE A 7 -15.27 6.27 36.10
CA ILE A 7 -14.39 5.12 36.04
C ILE A 7 -13.77 4.89 37.41
N LEU A 8 -13.88 3.67 37.91
CA LEU A 8 -13.33 3.26 39.19
C LEU A 8 -12.06 2.44 38.95
N THR A 9 -10.92 2.85 39.51
CA THR A 9 -9.70 2.05 39.46
C THR A 9 -9.45 1.37 40.81
N VAL A 10 -9.10 0.09 40.78
CA VAL A 10 -8.90 -0.74 41.99
C VAL A 10 -7.51 -1.33 41.97
N ASP A 11 -6.59 -0.65 42.64
CA ASP A 11 -5.18 -1.03 42.68
C ASP A 11 -4.49 -0.47 43.95
N PRO A 12 -3.93 -1.32 44.82
CA PRO A 12 -3.20 -0.85 46.00
C PRO A 12 -1.92 -0.06 45.63
N SER A 13 -1.32 -0.32 44.47
CA SER A 13 -0.10 0.36 44.03
C SER A 13 -0.34 1.71 43.35
N GLY A 14 -1.58 1.96 42.89
CA GLY A 14 -1.94 3.13 42.09
C GLY A 14 -1.35 3.12 40.66
N SER A 15 -0.70 2.04 40.24
CA SER A 15 -0.16 1.88 38.89
C SER A 15 -1.28 1.93 37.84
N ILE A 16 -2.39 1.24 38.08
CA ILE A 16 -3.54 1.22 37.17
C ILE A 16 -4.14 2.63 37.07
N ALA A 17 -4.31 3.31 38.21
CA ALA A 17 -4.82 4.68 38.24
C ALA A 17 -3.97 5.63 37.39
N HIS A 18 -2.64 5.52 37.47
CA HIS A 18 -1.73 6.32 36.67
C HIS A 18 -1.82 5.98 35.17
N GLN A 19 -1.88 4.69 34.81
CA GLN A 19 -1.99 4.23 33.43
C GLN A 19 -3.28 4.72 32.77
N VAL A 20 -4.41 4.56 33.45
CA VAL A 20 -5.73 4.98 32.98
C VAL A 20 -5.78 6.49 32.78
N ARG A 21 -5.24 7.28 33.73
CA ARG A 21 -5.17 8.73 33.60
C ARG A 21 -4.35 9.16 32.39
N SER A 22 -3.15 8.60 32.24
CA SER A 22 -2.25 8.91 31.12
C SER A 22 -2.88 8.56 29.76
N ALA A 23 -3.65 7.46 29.71
CA ALA A 23 -4.36 7.04 28.50
C ALA A 23 -5.49 7.99 28.13
N TYR A 24 -6.30 8.46 29.09
CA TYR A 24 -7.35 9.44 28.80
C TYR A 24 -6.82 10.82 28.43
N ASP A 25 -5.69 11.23 29.02
CA ASP A 25 -4.99 12.45 28.61
C ASP A 25 -4.51 12.35 27.15
N LEU A 26 -4.06 11.18 26.71
CA LEU A 26 -3.65 10.93 25.32
C LEU A 26 -4.83 10.93 24.34
N LEU A 27 -5.98 10.39 24.76
CA LEU A 27 -7.21 10.33 23.96
C LEU A 27 -7.99 11.65 23.93
N ASP A 28 -7.55 12.68 24.66
CA ASP A 28 -8.26 13.96 24.84
C ASP A 28 -9.71 13.78 25.33
N HIS A 29 -9.92 12.79 26.21
CA HIS A 29 -11.22 12.48 26.79
C HIS A 29 -11.30 12.87 28.26
N ALA A 30 -12.32 13.64 28.61
CA ALA A 30 -12.62 13.98 30.00
C ALA A 30 -13.42 12.86 30.67
N VAL A 31 -12.90 12.33 31.79
CA VAL A 31 -13.55 11.28 32.57
C VAL A 31 -13.53 11.61 34.07
N ILE A 32 -14.47 11.06 34.84
CA ILE A 32 -14.45 11.13 36.31
C ILE A 32 -13.78 9.86 36.83
N GLN A 33 -12.49 9.94 37.08
CA GLN A 33 -11.73 8.84 37.66
C GLN A 33 -11.80 8.85 39.20
N VAL A 34 -12.16 7.71 39.79
CA VAL A 34 -12.15 7.47 41.24
C VAL A 34 -11.19 6.33 41.52
N ASP A 35 -10.21 6.57 42.39
CA ASP A 35 -9.17 5.59 42.71
C ASP A 35 -9.45 4.99 44.09
N VAL A 36 -9.52 3.67 44.20
CA VAL A 36 -9.74 2.95 45.45
C VAL A 36 -8.67 1.88 45.68
N PRO A 37 -8.24 1.64 46.93
CA PRO A 37 -7.11 0.76 47.20
C PRO A 37 -7.45 -0.74 47.18
N ASN A 38 -8.72 -1.13 47.33
CA ASN A 38 -9.13 -2.53 47.45
C ASN A 38 -10.58 -2.77 46.97
N GLY A 39 -10.90 -4.04 46.71
CA GLY A 39 -12.21 -4.45 46.21
C GLY A 39 -13.38 -4.16 47.17
N SER A 40 -13.16 -4.18 48.49
CA SER A 40 -14.23 -3.83 49.45
C SER A 40 -14.63 -2.36 49.34
N ALA A 41 -13.65 -1.45 49.24
CA ALA A 41 -13.90 -0.04 48.99
C ALA A 41 -14.57 0.19 47.63
N ALA A 42 -14.18 -0.60 46.62
CA ALA A 42 -14.80 -0.54 45.29
C ALA A 42 -16.30 -0.88 45.34
N LEU A 43 -16.67 -1.97 46.01
CA LEU A 43 -18.07 -2.38 46.17
C LEU A 43 -18.90 -1.39 46.98
N GLU A 44 -18.32 -0.73 47.98
CA GLU A 44 -19.00 0.35 48.70
C GLU A 44 -19.26 1.56 47.81
N GLU A 45 -18.30 1.93 46.96
CA GLU A 45 -18.43 3.08 46.06
C GLU A 45 -19.50 2.81 44.98
N ILE A 46 -19.51 1.62 44.38
CA ILE A 46 -20.50 1.22 43.36
C ILE A 46 -21.92 1.19 43.92
N LYS A 47 -22.10 0.81 45.19
CA LYS A 47 -23.42 0.85 45.86
C LYS A 47 -23.93 2.26 46.12
N ARG A 48 -23.02 3.24 46.24
CA ARG A 48 -23.36 4.64 46.50
C ARG A 48 -23.62 5.41 45.20
N THR A 49 -22.81 5.13 44.18
CA THR A 49 -22.81 5.88 42.92
C THR A 49 -22.67 4.91 41.76
N GLN A 50 -23.50 5.10 40.73
CA GLN A 50 -23.37 4.36 39.48
C GLN A 50 -22.01 4.67 38.83
N CYS A 51 -21.35 3.62 38.33
CA CYS A 51 -20.07 3.70 37.62
C CYS A 51 -20.23 3.01 36.26
N ASP A 52 -19.62 3.59 35.24
CA ASP A 52 -19.68 3.08 33.87
C ASP A 52 -18.67 1.94 33.70
N ALA A 53 -17.47 2.08 34.27
CA ALA A 53 -16.43 1.04 34.21
C ALA A 53 -15.64 0.89 35.51
N VAL A 54 -15.14 -0.33 35.74
CA VAL A 54 -14.24 -0.69 36.83
C VAL A 54 -13.00 -1.38 36.26
N ILE A 55 -11.82 -0.83 36.56
CA ILE A 55 -10.52 -1.35 36.11
C ILE A 55 -9.75 -1.81 37.34
N ALA A 56 -9.55 -3.11 37.49
CA ALA A 56 -8.99 -3.69 38.71
C ALA A 56 -7.77 -4.59 38.41
N ALA A 57 -6.86 -4.68 39.37
CA ALA A 57 -5.82 -5.70 39.35
C ALA A 57 -6.43 -7.10 39.53
N TRP A 58 -5.89 -8.10 38.83
CA TRP A 58 -6.32 -9.49 38.97
C TRP A 58 -6.16 -10.00 40.41
N THR A 59 -5.00 -9.74 40.99
CA THR A 59 -4.71 -9.94 42.41
C THR A 59 -4.76 -8.59 43.12
N SER A 60 -5.89 -8.27 43.77
CA SER A 60 -6.06 -7.05 44.56
C SER A 60 -6.15 -7.36 46.06
N ASP A 61 -5.02 -7.27 46.79
CA ASP A 61 -4.91 -7.47 48.24
C ASP A 61 -5.50 -8.83 48.77
N GLU A 62 -5.28 -9.15 50.04
CA GLU A 62 -5.62 -10.47 50.63
C GLU A 62 -7.12 -10.73 50.80
N ARG A 63 -8.01 -9.76 50.54
CA ARG A 63 -9.44 -9.86 50.89
C ARG A 63 -10.36 -10.31 49.75
N ILE A 64 -10.28 -9.66 48.60
CA ILE A 64 -11.17 -9.93 47.45
C ILE A 64 -10.31 -9.85 46.18
N PRO A 65 -10.05 -10.97 45.50
CA PRO A 65 -9.32 -10.95 44.24
C PRO A 65 -10.17 -10.32 43.13
N GLY A 66 -9.54 -9.79 42.09
CA GLY A 66 -10.18 -9.04 41.01
C GLY A 66 -11.26 -9.84 40.27
N TRP A 67 -11.06 -11.14 40.06
CA TRP A 67 -12.07 -12.00 39.44
C TRP A 67 -13.33 -12.16 40.30
N GLN A 68 -13.19 -12.21 41.63
CA GLN A 68 -14.33 -12.27 42.54
C GLN A 68 -15.03 -10.90 42.59
N LEU A 69 -14.26 -9.82 42.61
CA LEU A 69 -14.77 -8.47 42.51
C LEU A 69 -15.61 -8.28 41.24
N ALA A 70 -15.14 -8.76 40.08
CA ALA A 70 -15.87 -8.70 38.82
C ALA A 70 -17.23 -9.41 38.89
N ALA A 71 -17.27 -10.60 39.48
CA ALA A 71 -18.51 -11.35 39.67
C ALA A 71 -19.50 -10.62 40.59
N GLU A 72 -19.02 -10.02 41.68
CA GLU A 72 -19.87 -9.25 42.61
C GLU A 72 -20.39 -7.95 41.97
N ILE A 73 -19.57 -7.25 41.18
CA ILE A 73 -19.99 -6.04 40.45
C ILE A 73 -21.12 -6.37 39.48
N LYS A 74 -20.99 -7.43 38.68
CA LYS A 74 -22.02 -7.83 37.71
C LYS A 74 -23.33 -8.27 38.37
N GLN A 75 -23.32 -8.68 39.64
CA GLN A 75 -24.54 -8.91 40.41
C GLN A 75 -25.22 -7.63 40.89
N ILE A 76 -24.45 -6.58 41.18
CA ILE A 76 -24.97 -5.29 41.63
C ILE A 76 -25.44 -4.44 40.44
N SER A 77 -24.64 -4.42 39.38
CA SER A 77 -24.85 -3.62 38.17
C SER A 77 -24.40 -4.44 36.95
N GLN A 78 -25.37 -4.91 36.16
CA GLN A 78 -25.07 -5.67 34.94
C GLN A 78 -24.44 -4.79 33.85
N ASP A 79 -24.80 -3.50 33.85
CA ASP A 79 -24.39 -2.51 32.87
C ASP A 79 -22.97 -1.96 33.11
N THR A 80 -22.37 -2.19 34.27
CA THR A 80 -21.01 -1.71 34.57
C THR A 80 -19.97 -2.60 33.90
N ASP A 81 -19.10 -2.03 33.10
CA ASP A 81 -18.00 -2.74 32.46
C ASP A 81 -16.88 -3.05 33.44
N VAL A 82 -16.29 -4.24 33.33
CA VAL A 82 -15.23 -4.68 34.25
C VAL A 82 -14.03 -5.13 33.44
N ILE A 83 -12.87 -4.54 33.74
CA ILE A 83 -11.60 -4.84 33.12
C ILE A 83 -10.63 -5.31 34.21
N LEU A 84 -10.01 -6.47 34.00
CA LEU A 84 -9.00 -7.04 34.89
C LEU A 84 -7.62 -6.97 34.24
N LEU A 85 -6.66 -6.43 34.99
CA LEU A 85 -5.26 -6.36 34.61
C LEU A 85 -4.47 -7.37 35.43
N ALA A 86 -3.95 -8.40 34.76
CA ALA A 86 -3.14 -9.45 35.34
C ALA A 86 -1.63 -9.19 35.13
N ASP A 87 -0.83 -9.58 36.13
CA ASP A 87 0.63 -9.54 36.06
C ASP A 87 1.21 -10.87 35.53
N TYR A 88 2.54 -10.96 35.43
CA TYR A 88 3.22 -12.16 34.93
C TYR A 88 2.96 -13.42 35.78
N GLU A 89 2.81 -13.25 37.09
CA GLU A 89 2.62 -14.35 38.06
C GLU A 89 1.18 -14.87 38.12
N ASP A 90 0.24 -14.16 37.51
CA ASP A 90 -1.18 -14.51 37.51
C ASP A 90 -1.48 -15.63 36.48
N PRO A 91 -2.54 -16.43 36.70
CA PRO A 91 -2.89 -17.54 35.82
C PRO A 91 -3.25 -17.05 34.42
N GLU A 92 -2.72 -17.76 33.42
CA GLU A 92 -3.17 -17.65 32.04
C GLU A 92 -4.56 -18.28 31.92
N LEU A 93 -5.51 -17.48 31.43
CA LEU A 93 -6.84 -17.97 31.04
C LEU A 93 -6.78 -18.42 29.58
N ASP A 94 -7.43 -19.53 29.28
CA ASP A 94 -7.63 -20.01 27.92
C ASP A 94 -8.69 -19.18 27.18
N ASP A 95 -8.64 -19.19 25.85
CA ASP A 95 -9.49 -18.37 24.98
C ASP A 95 -11.00 -18.65 25.19
N GLU A 96 -11.37 -19.89 25.52
CA GLU A 96 -12.76 -20.27 25.82
C GLU A 96 -13.26 -19.65 27.13
N THR A 97 -12.43 -19.66 28.18
CA THR A 97 -12.75 -19.00 29.47
C THR A 97 -12.82 -17.49 29.29
N ILE A 98 -11.91 -16.92 28.51
CA ILE A 98 -11.89 -15.51 28.17
C ILE A 98 -13.18 -15.08 27.45
N ALA A 99 -13.61 -15.83 26.44
CA ALA A 99 -14.79 -15.49 25.63
C ALA A 99 -16.11 -15.62 26.41
N SER A 100 -16.15 -16.49 27.42
CA SER A 100 -17.31 -16.71 28.28
C SER A 100 -17.31 -15.86 29.55
N SER A 101 -16.24 -15.11 29.81
CA SER A 101 -16.10 -14.31 31.02
C SER A 101 -16.91 -13.00 30.94
N PRO A 102 -17.56 -12.57 32.04
CA PRO A 102 -18.33 -11.33 32.09
C PRO A 102 -17.44 -10.09 32.29
N PHE A 103 -16.14 -10.20 32.02
CA PHE A 103 -15.14 -9.14 32.19
C PHE A 103 -14.10 -9.23 31.06
N VAL A 104 -13.48 -8.10 30.77
CA VAL A 104 -12.34 -8.00 29.86
C VAL A 104 -11.05 -8.31 30.63
N TYR A 105 -10.19 -9.16 30.07
CA TYR A 105 -8.94 -9.58 30.70
C TYR A 105 -7.75 -9.12 29.87
N PHE A 106 -6.81 -8.42 30.49
CA PHE A 106 -5.53 -8.02 29.91
C PHE A 106 -4.39 -8.53 30.78
N ARG A 107 -3.32 -9.01 30.15
CA ARG A 107 -2.11 -9.44 30.85
C ARG A 107 -0.95 -8.52 30.53
N ARG A 108 -0.05 -8.33 31.51
CA ARG A 108 1.22 -7.63 31.30
C ARG A 108 2.24 -8.56 30.60
N PRO A 109 2.95 -8.09 29.56
CA PRO A 109 3.00 -6.72 29.06
C PRO A 109 1.73 -6.34 28.29
N LEU A 110 1.14 -5.18 28.62
CA LEU A 110 -0.12 -4.72 28.03
C LEU A 110 0.08 -4.40 26.54
N GLU A 111 -0.81 -4.89 25.70
CA GLU A 111 -0.95 -4.43 24.32
C GLU A 111 -1.59 -3.04 24.34
N ALA A 112 -0.76 -2.01 24.13
CA ALA A 112 -1.16 -0.61 24.31
C ALA A 112 -2.35 -0.21 23.42
N GLU A 113 -2.41 -0.69 22.18
CA GLU A 113 -3.48 -0.39 21.23
C GLU A 113 -4.83 -0.94 21.71
N ALA A 114 -4.89 -2.24 22.04
CA ALA A 114 -6.10 -2.87 22.54
C ALA A 114 -6.59 -2.24 23.85
N PHE A 115 -5.66 -1.87 24.75
CA PHE A 115 -6.01 -1.17 25.98
C PHE A 115 -6.59 0.22 25.73
N LEU A 116 -6.00 1.01 24.83
CA LEU A 116 -6.51 2.33 24.45
C LEU A 116 -7.89 2.26 23.79
N HIS A 117 -8.14 1.26 22.94
CA HIS A 117 -9.44 1.05 22.31
C HIS A 117 -10.54 0.75 23.34
N VAL A 118 -10.25 -0.13 24.31
CA VAL A 118 -11.16 -0.44 25.42
C VAL A 118 -11.49 0.81 26.24
N LEU A 119 -10.50 1.65 26.54
CA LEU A 119 -10.73 2.91 27.26
C LEU A 119 -11.53 3.92 26.42
N ASN A 120 -11.27 4.00 25.12
CA ASN A 120 -12.05 4.82 24.20
C ASN A 120 -13.53 4.38 24.17
N ALA A 121 -13.79 3.06 24.09
CA ALA A 121 -15.13 2.52 24.10
C ALA A 121 -15.90 2.88 25.38
N ILE A 122 -15.24 2.83 26.54
CA ILE A 122 -15.82 3.29 27.80
C ILE A 122 -16.18 4.79 27.74
N ALA A 123 -15.30 5.61 27.15
CA ALA A 123 -15.55 7.05 27.05
C ALA A 123 -16.72 7.40 26.12
N THR A 124 -16.91 6.61 25.05
CA THR A 124 -17.97 6.82 24.04
C THR A 124 -19.26 6.06 24.33
N GLY A 125 -19.24 5.10 25.27
CA GLY A 125 -20.37 4.22 25.59
C GLY A 125 -20.58 3.09 24.58
N GLU A 126 -19.51 2.66 23.91
CA GLU A 126 -19.48 1.51 23.01
C GLU A 126 -19.23 0.20 23.78
N ASP A 127 -19.46 -0.94 23.13
CA ASP A 127 -19.26 -2.26 23.76
C ASP A 127 -17.77 -2.56 23.98
N VAL A 128 -17.40 -2.71 25.26
CA VAL A 128 -16.02 -2.93 25.69
C VAL A 128 -15.49 -4.31 25.30
N PHE A 129 -16.38 -5.31 25.12
CA PHE A 129 -15.99 -6.64 24.67
C PHE A 129 -15.65 -6.65 23.17
N GLU A 130 -16.40 -5.89 22.36
CA GLU A 130 -16.08 -5.70 20.94
C GLU A 130 -14.80 -4.89 20.76
N ALA A 131 -14.52 -3.94 21.66
CA ALA A 131 -13.32 -3.10 21.62
C ALA A 131 -12.04 -3.80 22.14
N ARG A 132 -12.17 -4.89 22.92
CA ARG A 132 -11.03 -5.67 23.45
C ARG A 132 -10.41 -6.55 22.39
N ILE A 133 -11.23 -7.20 21.58
CA ILE A 133 -10.74 -7.64 20.28
C ILE A 133 -10.19 -6.33 19.75
N PRO A 134 -8.86 -6.20 19.47
CA PRO A 134 -8.49 -5.07 18.65
C PRO A 134 -9.54 -5.13 17.56
N ALA A 135 -10.12 -4.00 17.17
CA ALA A 135 -10.44 -3.96 15.77
C ALA A 135 -9.14 -4.54 15.17
N GLN A 136 -9.19 -5.78 14.65
CA GLN A 136 -8.63 -6.03 13.36
C GLN A 136 -9.09 -4.76 12.74
N VAL A 137 -8.17 -3.80 12.68
CA VAL A 137 -8.43 -2.57 11.99
C VAL A 137 -9.03 -3.20 10.76
N GLU A 138 -10.30 -2.94 10.54
CA GLU A 138 -10.89 -3.25 9.26
C GLU A 138 -9.80 -2.68 8.37
N ALA A 139 -8.93 -3.51 7.76
CA ALA A 139 -7.49 -3.19 7.68
C ALA A 139 -7.20 -1.69 7.65
N PRO A 140 -7.49 -0.93 6.61
CA PRO A 140 -8.35 0.27 6.67
C PRO A 140 -9.63 0.03 5.83
N ARG A 141 -10.74 -0.52 6.36
CA ARG A 141 -11.44 -1.62 5.64
C ARG A 141 -10.39 -2.63 5.12
N GLN A 142 -10.80 -3.68 4.44
CA GLN A 142 -10.11 -3.76 3.17
C GLN A 142 -10.67 -2.64 2.23
N MET A 143 -10.27 -1.35 2.37
CA MET A 143 -9.31 -0.93 1.35
C MET A 143 -8.23 -1.86 1.79
N GLY A 144 -8.15 -3.04 1.18
CA GLY A 144 -6.84 -3.56 1.24
C GLY A 144 -6.04 -2.45 0.53
N LEU A 145 -4.92 -2.85 0.08
CA LEU A 145 -5.04 -3.06 -1.34
C LEU A 145 -6.36 -3.87 -1.56
N MET A 146 -7.49 -3.22 -1.92
CA MET A 146 -8.20 -3.72 -3.09
C MET A 146 -7.04 -3.78 -4.05
N MET A 147 -6.26 -4.87 -4.00
CA MET A 147 -5.16 -5.11 -4.88
C MET A 147 -5.95 -5.00 -6.15
N PRO A 148 -5.76 -3.90 -6.89
CA PRO A 148 -6.65 -3.58 -7.98
C PRO A 148 -6.81 -4.90 -8.71
N ASP A 149 -8.03 -5.41 -8.87
CA ASP A 149 -8.17 -6.75 -9.41
C ASP A 149 -7.58 -6.67 -10.82
N TYR A 150 -6.32 -7.04 -10.92
CA TYR A 150 -5.56 -6.90 -12.13
C TYR A 150 -5.96 -8.05 -13.06
N GLY A 151 -6.96 -8.86 -12.71
CA GLY A 151 -7.47 -9.97 -13.49
C GLY A 151 -6.58 -11.21 -13.39
N PRO A 152 -6.67 -12.14 -14.35
CA PRO A 152 -5.71 -13.23 -14.46
C PRO A 152 -4.36 -12.72 -14.97
N VAL A 153 -3.27 -13.38 -14.58
CA VAL A 153 -1.92 -13.10 -15.11
C VAL A 153 -1.87 -13.52 -16.59
N PRO A 154 -1.54 -12.60 -17.53
CA PRO A 154 -1.41 -12.91 -18.95
C PRO A 154 -0.35 -13.97 -19.21
N ARG A 155 -0.61 -14.86 -20.17
CA ARG A 155 0.36 -15.89 -20.55
C ARG A 155 1.47 -15.26 -21.39
N MET A 156 2.72 -15.56 -21.04
CA MET A 156 3.90 -15.15 -21.78
C MET A 156 4.54 -16.34 -22.51
N ASN A 157 5.07 -16.10 -23.72
CA ASN A 157 5.88 -17.10 -24.40
C ASN A 157 7.28 -17.18 -23.74
N LEU A 158 7.45 -18.18 -22.89
CA LEU A 158 8.66 -18.37 -22.08
C LEU A 158 9.94 -18.56 -22.91
N ASN A 159 9.84 -19.08 -24.15
CA ASN A 159 11.03 -19.28 -25.00
C ASN A 159 11.60 -17.95 -25.51
N ASN A 160 10.73 -17.01 -25.88
CA ASN A 160 11.15 -15.69 -26.33
C ASN A 160 11.65 -14.84 -25.15
N ALA A 161 10.93 -14.92 -24.02
CA ALA A 161 11.33 -14.25 -22.79
C ALA A 161 12.71 -14.72 -22.31
N ALA A 162 12.96 -16.03 -22.36
CA ALA A 162 14.27 -16.62 -22.08
C ALA A 162 15.40 -15.95 -22.89
N SER A 163 15.22 -15.74 -24.20
CA SER A 163 16.23 -15.09 -25.03
C SER A 163 16.50 -13.63 -24.61
N VAL A 164 15.47 -12.90 -24.16
CA VAL A 164 15.62 -11.53 -23.65
C VAL A 164 16.41 -11.54 -22.34
N LEU A 165 16.09 -12.47 -21.43
CA LEU A 165 16.80 -12.60 -20.15
C LEU A 165 18.25 -13.07 -20.35
N ASP A 166 18.52 -13.95 -21.31
CA ASP A 166 19.87 -14.43 -21.62
C ASP A 166 20.77 -13.29 -22.15
N MET A 167 20.23 -12.41 -22.99
CA MET A 167 20.93 -11.19 -23.43
C MET A 167 21.17 -10.23 -22.26
N LEU A 168 20.16 -10.00 -21.43
CA LEU A 168 20.27 -9.10 -20.28
C LEU A 168 21.29 -9.61 -19.25
N LEU A 169 21.32 -10.93 -18.99
CA LEU A 169 22.28 -11.57 -18.10
C LEU A 169 23.72 -11.33 -18.60
N ALA A 170 23.94 -11.46 -19.91
CA ALA A 170 25.24 -11.21 -20.53
C ALA A 170 25.63 -9.72 -20.49
N ASP A 171 24.69 -8.82 -20.78
CA ASP A 171 24.93 -7.37 -20.82
C ASP A 171 25.25 -6.80 -19.43
N LEU A 172 24.58 -7.32 -18.38
CA LEU A 172 24.78 -6.87 -17.00
C LEU A 172 25.87 -7.64 -16.26
N ASN A 173 26.25 -8.81 -16.75
CA ASN A 173 27.09 -9.76 -16.01
C ASN A 173 26.54 -10.04 -14.60
N ALA A 174 25.22 -10.18 -14.51
CA ALA A 174 24.51 -10.49 -13.26
C ALA A 174 24.70 -11.96 -12.88
N LEU A 175 24.57 -12.29 -11.59
CA LEU A 175 24.64 -13.67 -11.11
C LEU A 175 23.44 -14.48 -11.57
N ALA A 176 22.25 -13.89 -11.42
CA ALA A 176 21.00 -14.49 -11.83
C ALA A 176 19.94 -13.45 -12.15
N ILE A 177 18.98 -13.86 -12.97
CA ILE A 177 17.79 -13.09 -13.30
C ILE A 177 16.58 -14.00 -13.17
N LEU A 178 15.60 -13.55 -12.40
CA LEU A 178 14.30 -14.20 -12.22
C LEU A 178 13.23 -13.37 -12.90
N LEU A 179 12.33 -14.03 -13.61
CA LEU A 179 11.07 -13.44 -14.06
C LEU A 179 9.95 -14.02 -13.23
N VAL A 180 9.23 -13.16 -12.53
CA VAL A 180 8.24 -13.53 -11.53
C VAL A 180 6.90 -12.92 -11.92
N ALA A 181 5.84 -13.70 -11.77
CA ALA A 181 4.48 -13.22 -11.89
C ALA A 181 4.04 -12.54 -10.59
N ARG A 182 3.06 -11.63 -10.68
CA ARG A 182 2.54 -10.89 -9.52
C ARG A 182 1.89 -11.77 -8.43
N ASP A 183 1.63 -13.04 -8.73
CA ASP A 183 1.13 -14.04 -7.77
C ASP A 183 2.26 -14.73 -6.99
N GLY A 184 3.52 -14.33 -7.22
CA GLY A 184 4.71 -14.94 -6.62
C GLY A 184 5.25 -16.13 -7.39
N THR A 185 4.59 -16.57 -8.47
CA THR A 185 5.06 -17.70 -9.27
C THR A 185 6.30 -17.29 -10.07
N VAL A 186 7.40 -18.01 -9.86
CA VAL A 186 8.61 -17.86 -10.67
C VAL A 186 8.39 -18.52 -12.04
N LEU A 187 8.39 -17.74 -13.11
CA LEU A 187 8.15 -18.20 -14.47
C LEU A 187 9.42 -18.68 -15.17
N LEU A 188 10.50 -17.93 -15.00
CA LEU A 188 11.80 -18.22 -15.60
C LEU A 188 12.93 -17.84 -14.64
N GLU A 189 14.00 -18.61 -14.75
CA GLU A 189 15.26 -18.38 -14.05
C GLU A 189 16.41 -18.53 -15.03
N ARG A 190 17.36 -17.60 -14.95
CA ARG A 190 18.61 -17.59 -15.71
C ARG A 190 19.77 -17.28 -14.79
N GLY A 191 20.91 -17.92 -15.03
CA GLY A 191 22.12 -17.78 -14.21
C GLY A 191 22.21 -18.79 -13.08
N THR A 192 23.01 -18.47 -12.07
CA THR A 192 23.25 -19.32 -10.91
C THR A 192 22.78 -18.61 -9.65
N ILE A 193 21.65 -19.08 -9.12
CA ILE A 193 21.18 -18.70 -7.79
C ILE A 193 21.84 -19.68 -6.82
N GLY A 194 22.64 -19.14 -5.89
CA GLY A 194 23.37 -19.93 -4.91
C GLY A 194 22.43 -20.55 -3.86
N GLU A 195 22.58 -20.13 -2.60
CA GLU A 195 21.80 -20.66 -1.47
C GLU A 195 20.44 -19.98 -1.28
N ILE A 196 20.11 -18.97 -2.10
CA ILE A 196 18.86 -18.20 -1.97
C ILE A 196 17.68 -19.05 -2.44
N ASP A 197 16.64 -19.16 -1.61
CA ASP A 197 15.35 -19.71 -2.06
C ASP A 197 14.62 -18.69 -2.93
N ARG A 198 14.53 -19.00 -4.22
CA ARG A 198 13.86 -18.17 -5.23
C ARG A 198 12.37 -17.98 -4.98
N HIS A 199 11.69 -18.94 -4.36
CA HIS A 199 10.25 -18.83 -4.10
C HIS A 199 10.01 -17.89 -2.93
N ASP A 200 10.77 -18.05 -1.85
CA ASP A 200 10.71 -17.15 -0.70
C ASP A 200 11.06 -15.71 -1.09
N LEU A 201 12.10 -15.54 -1.93
CA LEU A 201 12.46 -14.22 -2.45
C LEU A 201 11.33 -13.60 -3.28
N ALA A 202 10.75 -14.37 -4.20
CA ALA A 202 9.62 -13.91 -5.01
C ALA A 202 8.43 -13.50 -4.15
N GLU A 203 8.04 -14.34 -3.19
CA GLU A 203 6.89 -14.11 -2.30
C GLU A 203 7.08 -12.85 -1.43
N GLN A 204 8.29 -12.63 -0.89
CA GLN A 204 8.60 -11.46 -0.07
C GLN A 204 8.61 -10.15 -0.86
N LEU A 205 8.92 -10.18 -2.16
CA LEU A 205 8.99 -8.98 -3.00
C LEU A 205 7.64 -8.56 -3.57
N VAL A 206 6.68 -9.49 -3.71
CA VAL A 206 5.35 -9.22 -4.27
C VAL A 206 4.66 -8.03 -3.59
N PRO A 207 4.59 -7.91 -2.24
CA PRO A 207 3.95 -6.77 -1.58
C PRO A 207 4.57 -5.42 -1.94
N ALA A 208 5.91 -5.36 -2.06
CA ALA A 208 6.63 -4.15 -2.40
C ALA A 208 6.37 -3.73 -3.86
N VAL A 209 6.36 -4.70 -4.78
CA VAL A 209 6.04 -4.45 -6.20
C VAL A 209 4.61 -3.96 -6.36
N ILE A 210 3.64 -4.62 -5.73
CA ILE A 210 2.23 -4.24 -5.84
C ILE A 210 1.99 -2.85 -5.26
N SER A 211 2.60 -2.53 -4.11
CA SER A 211 2.50 -1.20 -3.51
C SER A 211 2.99 -0.11 -4.48
N ASN A 212 4.08 -0.37 -5.19
CA ASN A 212 4.61 0.54 -6.21
C ASN A 212 3.72 0.66 -7.46
N LEU A 213 3.06 -0.43 -7.87
CA LEU A 213 2.11 -0.38 -8.97
C LEU A 213 0.89 0.49 -8.62
N ASN A 214 0.45 0.49 -7.37
CA ASN A 214 -0.69 1.30 -6.93
C ASN A 214 -0.40 2.81 -6.95
N LEU A 215 0.86 3.22 -6.80
CA LEU A 215 1.27 4.62 -6.98
C LEU A 215 0.97 5.15 -8.40
N ARG A 216 0.72 4.27 -9.38
CA ARG A 216 0.33 4.65 -10.74
C ARG A 216 -0.93 5.48 -10.79
N GLU A 217 -1.91 5.18 -9.95
CA GLU A 217 -3.17 5.93 -9.92
C GLU A 217 -2.95 7.34 -9.38
N THR A 218 -2.03 7.49 -8.43
CA THR A 218 -1.69 8.78 -7.81
C THR A 218 -0.79 9.64 -8.70
N VAL A 219 0.27 9.05 -9.26
CA VAL A 219 1.30 9.76 -10.05
C VAL A 219 0.85 9.96 -11.50
N GLY A 220 0.01 9.05 -12.01
CA GLY A 220 -0.39 9.00 -13.41
C GLY A 220 0.68 8.42 -14.33
N GLY A 221 0.26 7.93 -15.50
CA GLY A 221 1.15 7.43 -16.55
C GLY A 221 1.48 5.93 -16.46
N ASN A 222 2.53 5.52 -17.18
CA ASN A 222 3.08 4.17 -17.11
C ASN A 222 4.26 4.18 -16.14
N ILE A 223 4.07 3.61 -14.96
CA ILE A 223 5.15 3.52 -13.97
C ILE A 223 6.06 2.35 -14.35
N ALA A 224 7.27 2.70 -14.76
CA ALA A 224 8.41 1.79 -14.71
C ALA A 224 9.13 2.04 -13.39
N THR A 225 9.05 1.09 -12.46
CA THR A 225 9.78 1.18 -11.19
C THR A 225 11.04 0.34 -11.26
N LEU A 226 12.13 0.92 -10.78
CA LEU A 226 13.36 0.22 -10.43
C LEU A 226 13.54 0.35 -8.91
N GLN A 227 13.48 -0.75 -8.20
CA GLN A 227 13.83 -0.82 -6.78
C GLN A 227 15.24 -1.41 -6.64
N PHE A 228 16.00 -0.93 -5.65
CA PHE A 228 17.31 -1.46 -5.30
C PHE A 228 17.32 -1.84 -3.83
N TYR A 229 17.77 -3.05 -3.53
CA TYR A 229 17.99 -3.57 -2.20
C TYR A 229 19.48 -3.87 -2.06
N ASP A 230 20.13 -3.13 -1.19
CA ASP A 230 21.55 -3.28 -0.84
C ASP A 230 21.65 -4.35 0.26
N GLY A 231 22.37 -5.42 -0.04
CA GLY A 231 22.53 -6.56 0.85
C GLY A 231 23.99 -6.89 1.07
N GLN A 232 24.30 -7.49 2.23
CA GLN A 232 25.69 -7.80 2.59
C GLN A 232 26.33 -8.82 1.65
N GLU A 233 25.57 -9.82 1.20
CA GLU A 233 26.05 -10.87 0.31
C GLU A 233 25.59 -10.66 -1.13
N PHE A 234 24.36 -10.17 -1.29
CA PHE A 234 23.72 -10.03 -2.59
C PHE A 234 23.02 -8.68 -2.70
N ASP A 235 23.23 -8.06 -3.84
CA ASP A 235 22.51 -6.88 -4.26
C ASP A 235 21.36 -7.28 -5.18
N LEU A 236 20.18 -6.71 -4.95
CA LEU A 236 18.98 -7.07 -5.69
C LEU A 236 18.36 -5.84 -6.34
N TYR A 237 18.14 -5.91 -7.64
CA TYR A 237 17.32 -4.96 -8.38
C TYR A 237 16.00 -5.58 -8.79
N VAL A 238 14.91 -4.84 -8.58
CA VAL A 238 13.57 -5.26 -9.01
C VAL A 238 13.02 -4.27 -10.03
N VAL A 239 12.73 -4.77 -11.23
CA VAL A 239 12.21 -3.99 -12.36
C VAL A 239 10.78 -4.42 -12.66
N SER A 240 9.84 -3.47 -12.72
CA SER A 240 8.47 -3.80 -13.13
C SER A 240 8.36 -4.10 -14.63
N VAL A 241 7.62 -5.15 -14.99
CA VAL A 241 7.35 -5.58 -16.37
C VAL A 241 5.83 -5.54 -16.60
N GLY A 242 5.32 -4.33 -16.84
CA GLY A 242 3.88 -4.06 -16.89
C GLY A 242 3.24 -4.12 -15.51
N LEU A 243 1.98 -4.58 -15.43
CA LEU A 243 1.22 -4.70 -14.18
C LEU A 243 1.23 -6.10 -13.57
N HIS A 244 1.69 -7.10 -14.33
CA HIS A 244 1.47 -8.51 -14.01
C HIS A 244 2.74 -9.28 -13.72
N HIS A 245 3.89 -8.73 -14.12
CA HIS A 245 5.19 -9.39 -13.99
C HIS A 245 6.22 -8.40 -13.47
N PHE A 246 7.25 -8.93 -12.85
CA PHE A 246 8.43 -8.18 -12.47
C PHE A 246 9.67 -9.07 -12.62
N MET A 247 10.82 -8.43 -12.76
CA MET A 247 12.09 -9.09 -12.95
C MET A 247 13.01 -8.75 -11.79
N CYS A 248 13.62 -9.77 -11.21
CA CYS A 248 14.62 -9.64 -10.16
C CYS A 248 16.00 -9.91 -10.75
N ILE A 249 16.92 -8.97 -10.62
CA ILE A 249 18.30 -9.08 -11.11
C ILE A 249 19.21 -9.12 -9.89
N LEU A 250 19.92 -10.23 -9.72
CA LEU A 250 20.78 -10.48 -8.57
C LEU A 250 22.24 -10.26 -8.95
N PHE A 251 22.94 -9.53 -8.09
CA PHE A 251 24.38 -9.30 -8.18
C PHE A 251 25.07 -9.76 -6.91
N ASP A 252 26.37 -9.95 -7.05
CA ASP A 252 27.31 -10.07 -5.94
C ASP A 252 27.39 -8.70 -5.23
N GLY A 253 27.36 -8.67 -3.89
CA GLY A 253 27.26 -7.42 -3.11
C GLY A 253 28.36 -6.39 -3.40
N ASP A 254 29.54 -6.84 -3.82
CA ASP A 254 30.64 -5.93 -4.20
C ASP A 254 30.42 -5.21 -5.55
N LYS A 255 29.53 -5.72 -6.40
CA LYS A 255 29.35 -5.30 -7.80
C LYS A 255 28.02 -4.62 -8.05
N GLY A 256 26.98 -4.94 -7.30
CA GLY A 256 25.62 -4.51 -7.62
C GLY A 256 25.41 -3.01 -7.49
N ALA A 257 25.93 -2.34 -6.47
CA ALA A 257 25.79 -0.89 -6.31
C ALA A 257 26.33 -0.08 -7.51
N ARG A 258 27.38 -0.57 -8.19
CA ARG A 258 27.95 0.08 -9.39
C ARG A 258 27.13 -0.18 -10.66
N ALA A 259 26.24 -1.17 -10.63
CA ALA A 259 25.46 -1.58 -11.79
C ALA A 259 24.19 -0.74 -12.00
N LEU A 260 23.82 0.16 -11.08
CA LEU A 260 22.56 0.93 -11.14
C LEU A 260 22.31 1.60 -12.52
N GLY A 261 23.33 2.26 -13.09
CA GLY A 261 23.21 2.91 -14.39
C GLY A 261 22.97 1.93 -15.54
N ALA A 262 23.67 0.79 -15.52
CA ALA A 262 23.51 -0.27 -16.50
C ALA A 262 22.15 -0.95 -16.36
N VAL A 263 21.73 -1.29 -15.13
CA VAL A 263 20.42 -1.88 -14.83
C VAL A 263 19.30 -0.95 -15.24
N SER A 264 19.40 0.35 -14.98
CA SER A 264 18.40 1.33 -15.40
C SER A 264 18.22 1.36 -16.92
N ARG A 265 19.32 1.30 -17.68
CA ARG A 265 19.29 1.32 -19.14
C ARG A 265 18.86 -0.03 -19.75
N PHE A 266 19.56 -1.10 -19.43
CA PHE A 266 19.34 -2.42 -20.02
C PHE A 266 18.13 -3.11 -19.40
N GLY A 267 17.92 -3.00 -18.09
CA GLY A 267 16.75 -3.56 -17.41
C GLY A 267 15.46 -2.95 -17.91
N ARG A 268 15.41 -1.63 -18.11
CA ARG A 268 14.22 -0.96 -18.70
C ARG A 268 13.97 -1.41 -20.14
N ARG A 269 15.02 -1.48 -20.97
CA ARG A 269 14.90 -1.95 -22.35
C ARG A 269 14.37 -3.39 -22.40
N SER A 270 14.93 -4.28 -21.59
CA SER A 270 14.46 -5.66 -21.51
C SER A 270 13.04 -5.76 -20.95
N ALA A 271 12.66 -4.91 -20.01
CA ALA A 271 11.27 -4.84 -19.55
C ALA A 271 10.32 -4.42 -20.68
N GLU A 272 10.71 -3.44 -21.51
CA GLU A 272 9.95 -3.02 -22.70
C GLU A 272 9.84 -4.15 -23.74
N ASP A 273 10.92 -4.90 -23.99
CA ASP A 273 10.93 -6.07 -24.88
C ASP A 273 10.01 -7.18 -24.34
N LEU A 274 10.01 -7.44 -23.03
CA LEU A 274 9.11 -8.40 -22.39
C LEU A 274 7.65 -7.93 -22.43
N ILE A 275 7.38 -6.64 -22.23
CA ILE A 275 6.04 -6.05 -22.38
C ILE A 275 5.56 -6.20 -23.82
N ALA A 276 6.43 -6.02 -24.82
CA ALA A 276 6.08 -6.24 -26.22
C ALA A 276 5.69 -7.70 -26.53
N LEU A 277 6.29 -8.67 -25.82
CA LEU A 277 5.91 -10.09 -25.93
C LEU A 277 4.55 -10.41 -25.32
N ILE A 278 4.15 -9.71 -24.24
CA ILE A 278 2.83 -9.84 -23.62
C ILE A 278 1.76 -9.09 -24.46
N GLY A 279 2.13 -7.94 -25.02
CA GLY A 279 1.23 -7.06 -25.77
C GLY A 279 0.35 -6.19 -24.86
N ALA A 280 -0.85 -5.84 -25.34
CA ALA A 280 -1.76 -4.92 -24.64
C ALA A 280 -2.21 -5.46 -23.27
N GLU A 281 -2.21 -6.79 -23.08
CA GLU A 281 -2.60 -7.44 -21.84
C GLU A 281 -1.67 -7.08 -20.66
N ALA A 282 -0.44 -6.64 -20.93
CA ALA A 282 0.50 -6.18 -19.90
C ALA A 282 -0.02 -4.99 -19.07
N TRP A 283 -0.99 -4.24 -19.62
CA TRP A 283 -1.53 -3.01 -19.02
C TRP A 283 -3.01 -3.07 -18.69
N LEU A 284 -3.70 -4.18 -19.01
CA LEU A 284 -5.12 -4.32 -18.73
C LEU A 284 -5.34 -4.48 -17.21
N MET A 285 -6.05 -3.50 -16.63
CA MET A 285 -6.71 -3.63 -15.34
C MET A 285 -8.17 -4.00 -15.62
N ILE A 286 -8.63 -5.16 -15.15
CA ILE A 286 -10.05 -5.49 -15.18
C ILE A 286 -10.67 -4.79 -13.97
N ARG A 287 -11.21 -3.58 -14.17
CA ARG A 287 -12.00 -2.95 -13.11
C ARG A 287 -13.21 -3.85 -12.81
N PRO A 288 -13.37 -4.36 -11.58
CA PRO A 288 -14.44 -5.30 -11.24
C PRO A 288 -15.86 -4.71 -11.41
N GLU A 289 -15.99 -3.39 -11.58
CA GLU A 289 -17.26 -2.74 -11.91
C GLU A 289 -17.85 -3.19 -13.26
N MET A 290 -17.04 -3.63 -14.22
CA MET A 290 -17.54 -4.10 -15.54
C MET A 290 -17.99 -5.58 -15.55
N MET A 291 -17.75 -6.34 -14.47
CA MET A 291 -18.19 -7.74 -14.32
C MET A 291 -19.39 -7.92 -13.39
N ARG A 292 -20.05 -6.83 -12.94
CA ARG A 292 -21.46 -6.94 -12.55
C ARG A 292 -22.26 -7.22 -13.81
N ILE A 293 -22.31 -8.49 -14.19
CA ILE A 293 -23.42 -9.06 -14.93
C ILE A 293 -24.64 -8.69 -14.09
N GLU A 294 -25.32 -7.62 -14.51
CA GLU A 294 -26.63 -7.29 -14.00
C GLU A 294 -27.41 -8.60 -14.13
N PRO A 295 -27.87 -9.22 -13.02
CA PRO A 295 -28.60 -10.46 -13.12
C PRO A 295 -29.75 -10.17 -14.07
N GLU A 296 -29.75 -10.85 -15.24
CA GLU A 296 -30.83 -10.76 -16.20
C GLU A 296 -32.11 -10.91 -15.39
N GLN A 297 -32.82 -9.80 -15.21
CA GLN A 297 -34.07 -9.82 -14.48
C GLN A 297 -34.89 -10.90 -15.18
N PRO A 298 -35.41 -11.89 -14.43
CA PRO A 298 -36.12 -13.00 -15.03
C PRO A 298 -37.21 -12.39 -15.90
N GLN A 299 -37.01 -12.48 -17.22
CA GLN A 299 -37.93 -11.89 -18.17
C GLN A 299 -39.27 -12.51 -17.86
N GLN A 300 -40.16 -11.71 -17.29
CA GLN A 300 -41.51 -12.16 -16.97
C GLN A 300 -42.06 -12.79 -18.25
N PRO A 301 -42.60 -14.01 -18.19
CA PRO A 301 -43.10 -14.69 -19.37
C PRO A 301 -44.14 -13.79 -20.01
N ARG A 302 -43.75 -13.14 -21.12
CA ARG A 302 -44.65 -12.33 -21.93
C ARG A 302 -45.78 -13.26 -22.34
N ARG A 303 -46.94 -13.10 -21.69
CA ARG A 303 -48.20 -13.74 -22.09
C ARG A 303 -48.31 -13.59 -23.60
N SER A 304 -48.23 -14.72 -24.29
CA SER A 304 -48.41 -14.80 -25.72
C SER A 304 -49.81 -14.32 -26.06
N ARG A 305 -49.90 -13.04 -26.43
CA ARG A 305 -51.10 -12.49 -27.04
C ARG A 305 -51.20 -13.13 -28.41
N ARG A 306 -52.05 -14.15 -28.51
CA ARG A 306 -52.45 -14.75 -29.78
C ARG A 306 -52.92 -13.64 -30.71
N LEU A 307 -52.12 -13.38 -31.75
CA LEU A 307 -52.58 -12.64 -32.91
C LEU A 307 -53.50 -13.55 -33.72
N PRO A 308 -54.68 -13.06 -34.16
CA PRO A 308 -55.50 -13.79 -35.11
C PRO A 308 -54.82 -13.78 -36.46
N THR A 309 -54.76 -14.95 -37.08
CA THR A 309 -54.34 -15.16 -38.46
C THR A 309 -55.35 -14.52 -39.41
N PRO A 310 -54.89 -13.71 -40.39
CA PRO A 310 -55.58 -13.55 -41.66
C PRO A 310 -54.84 -14.36 -42.72
N VAL A 311 -55.60 -15.19 -43.42
CA VAL A 311 -55.20 -15.96 -44.59
C VAL A 311 -55.67 -15.18 -45.84
N GLU A 312 -54.90 -15.31 -46.92
CA GLU A 312 -55.17 -14.88 -48.32
C GLU A 312 -55.01 -13.37 -48.61
N ASP A 313 -54.40 -12.89 -49.70
CA ASP A 313 -53.98 -13.51 -50.97
C ASP A 313 -52.98 -12.58 -51.72
N MET A 314 -52.12 -13.21 -52.49
CA MET A 314 -51.52 -12.83 -53.79
C MET A 314 -50.71 -11.54 -54.05
N GLU A 315 -49.65 -11.77 -54.86
CA GLU A 315 -49.14 -10.94 -55.97
C GLU A 315 -48.49 -9.59 -55.66
N ASP A 316 -47.15 -9.59 -55.59
CA ASP A 316 -46.29 -9.04 -56.64
C ASP A 316 -44.83 -9.07 -56.16
N VAL A 317 -43.97 -9.74 -56.91
CA VAL A 317 -42.52 -9.76 -56.71
C VAL A 317 -41.92 -8.69 -57.62
N PRO A 318 -41.35 -7.59 -57.11
CA PRO A 318 -40.51 -6.73 -57.91
C PRO A 318 -39.11 -7.35 -58.02
N GLU A 319 -38.77 -7.71 -59.24
CA GLU A 319 -37.45 -8.13 -59.71
C GLU A 319 -36.42 -7.01 -59.42
N LEU A 320 -35.43 -7.28 -58.56
CA LEU A 320 -34.33 -6.36 -58.28
C LEU A 320 -33.36 -6.36 -59.47
N ALA A 321 -33.32 -5.23 -60.18
CA ALA A 321 -32.36 -4.97 -61.24
C ALA A 321 -30.92 -4.88 -60.68
N PRO A 322 -29.91 -5.38 -61.42
CA PRO A 322 -28.50 -5.28 -61.03
C PRO A 322 -28.01 -3.83 -61.18
N SER A 323 -27.40 -3.30 -60.13
CA SER A 323 -26.81 -1.96 -60.13
C SER A 323 -25.48 -2.01 -60.89
N GLU A 324 -25.44 -1.36 -62.05
CA GLU A 324 -24.22 -1.10 -62.81
C GLU A 324 -23.32 -0.10 -62.08
N LEU A 325 -22.02 -0.40 -62.10
CA LEU A 325 -20.93 0.50 -61.74
C LEU A 325 -21.10 1.87 -62.42
N ARG A 326 -20.91 2.93 -61.63
CA ARG A 326 -20.48 4.22 -62.16
C ARG A 326 -19.22 4.67 -61.43
N GLU A 327 -18.11 4.58 -62.15
CA GLU A 327 -16.88 5.29 -61.85
C GLU A 327 -17.18 6.79 -61.83
N LEU A 328 -16.93 7.44 -60.68
CA LEU A 328 -16.83 8.88 -60.56
C LEU A 328 -15.57 9.17 -59.75
N THR A 329 -14.52 9.38 -60.52
CA THR A 329 -13.36 10.20 -60.19
C THR A 329 -13.81 11.63 -59.89
N SER A 330 -13.53 12.12 -58.67
CA SER A 330 -13.16 13.52 -58.43
C SER A 330 -12.93 13.77 -56.94
N GLU A 331 -11.74 14.31 -56.67
CA GLU A 331 -11.44 15.28 -55.61
C GLU A 331 -11.32 14.74 -54.18
N THR A 332 -10.11 14.22 -53.92
CA THR A 332 -9.52 14.08 -52.60
C THR A 332 -9.35 15.45 -51.95
N GLU A 333 -10.21 15.78 -50.97
CA GLU A 333 -9.89 16.81 -49.99
C GLU A 333 -8.70 16.35 -49.14
N VAL A 334 -7.62 17.11 -49.24
CA VAL A 334 -6.37 16.93 -48.51
C VAL A 334 -6.62 17.30 -47.05
N ILE A 335 -6.77 16.29 -46.20
CA ILE A 335 -6.69 16.48 -44.75
C ILE A 335 -5.23 16.82 -44.42
N GLN A 336 -5.00 18.04 -43.94
CA GLN A 336 -3.70 18.47 -43.41
C GLN A 336 -3.36 17.61 -42.19
N VAL A 337 -2.30 16.80 -42.34
CA VAL A 337 -1.69 16.05 -41.25
C VAL A 337 -0.87 17.03 -40.42
N GLU A 338 -1.24 17.22 -39.15
CA GLU A 338 -0.42 17.94 -38.18
C GLU A 338 0.99 17.33 -38.12
N GLU A 339 1.99 18.17 -38.32
CA GLU A 339 3.40 17.81 -38.22
C GLU A 339 3.72 17.32 -36.81
N LYS A 340 4.29 16.11 -36.74
CA LYS A 340 4.92 15.60 -35.51
C LYS A 340 6.06 16.55 -35.11
N PRO A 341 6.19 16.92 -33.83
CA PRO A 341 7.29 17.75 -33.38
C PRO A 341 8.61 16.99 -33.62
N GLN A 342 9.45 17.52 -34.50
CA GLN A 342 10.83 17.07 -34.65
C GLN A 342 11.65 17.69 -33.52
N ALA A 343 12.18 16.86 -32.64
CA ALA A 343 13.16 17.28 -31.66
C ALA A 343 14.47 17.61 -32.39
N GLU A 344 14.82 18.89 -32.46
CA GLU A 344 16.14 19.32 -32.93
C GLU A 344 17.19 18.90 -31.91
N ALA A 345 18.24 18.23 -32.38
CA ALA A 345 19.36 17.82 -31.55
C ALA A 345 20.14 19.05 -31.05
N ILE A 346 20.28 19.16 -29.73
CA ILE A 346 21.13 20.15 -29.08
C ILE A 346 22.59 19.78 -29.41
N ASN A 347 23.16 20.41 -30.44
CA ASN A 347 24.58 20.30 -30.74
C ASN A 347 25.33 21.19 -29.74
N ASN A 348 26.11 20.57 -28.85
CA ASN A 348 26.93 21.16 -27.77
C ASN A 348 26.29 21.15 -26.36
N LEU A 349 25.74 20.00 -25.94
CA LEU A 349 25.59 19.73 -24.51
C LEU A 349 26.92 19.18 -23.98
N ASP A 350 27.73 20.04 -23.36
CA ASP A 350 28.99 19.63 -22.73
C ASP A 350 28.71 19.05 -21.34
N LEU A 351 28.51 17.73 -21.31
CA LEU A 351 28.22 16.96 -20.11
C LEU A 351 29.41 16.93 -19.15
N ASP A 352 30.64 17.13 -19.62
CA ASP A 352 31.82 17.06 -18.77
C ASP A 352 31.90 18.26 -17.81
N THR A 353 31.45 19.45 -18.23
CA THR A 353 31.30 20.63 -17.34
C THR A 353 30.25 20.48 -16.26
N LEU A 354 29.23 19.63 -16.47
CA LEU A 354 28.11 19.46 -15.54
C LEU A 354 28.42 18.47 -14.40
N PHE A 355 29.42 17.60 -14.60
CA PHE A 355 29.81 16.56 -13.64
C PHE A 355 31.27 16.69 -13.15
N SER A 356 32.02 17.72 -13.57
CA SER A 356 33.39 17.96 -13.11
C SER A 356 33.52 18.69 -11.76
N VAL A 357 32.41 19.00 -11.08
CA VAL A 357 32.48 19.54 -9.71
C VAL A 357 32.96 18.43 -8.78
N SER A 358 34.24 18.52 -8.43
CA SER A 358 34.93 17.58 -7.56
C SER A 358 34.37 17.73 -6.14
N LEU A 359 33.63 16.72 -5.67
CA LEU A 359 33.16 16.61 -4.29
C LEU A 359 34.33 16.12 -3.42
N ASP A 360 35.27 17.01 -3.13
CA ASP A 360 36.25 16.83 -2.06
C ASP A 360 36.22 18.07 -1.16
N GLY A 361 35.46 17.96 -0.06
CA GLY A 361 35.45 18.92 1.03
C GLY A 361 34.05 19.15 1.62
N ASP A 362 33.90 18.85 2.92
CA ASP A 362 32.77 19.23 3.78
C ASP A 362 32.51 20.75 3.72
N VAL A 363 31.64 21.19 2.80
CA VAL A 363 31.17 22.58 2.78
C VAL A 363 29.66 22.60 2.55
N ASP A 364 28.94 23.20 3.51
CA ASP A 364 27.50 23.38 3.55
C ASP A 364 26.96 24.04 2.26
N LEU A 365 26.52 23.21 1.32
CA LEU A 365 25.98 23.63 0.02
C LEU A 365 24.56 24.24 0.11
N PHE A 366 23.99 24.35 1.31
CA PHE A 366 22.59 24.75 1.53
C PHE A 366 22.42 26.18 2.06
N ASP A 367 23.51 26.89 2.39
CA ASP A 367 23.42 28.24 2.95
C ASP A 367 23.51 29.39 1.92
N ASP A 368 23.92 29.12 0.67
CA ASP A 368 24.09 30.16 -0.37
C ASP A 368 22.95 30.19 -1.41
N PHE A 369 21.70 30.05 -0.95
CA PHE A 369 20.53 30.23 -1.81
C PHE A 369 20.39 31.66 -2.36
N ASP A 370 20.97 32.66 -1.68
CA ASP A 370 20.96 34.05 -2.12
C ASP A 370 21.92 34.30 -3.30
N ALA A 371 23.04 33.56 -3.40
CA ALA A 371 23.98 33.68 -4.52
C ALA A 371 23.40 33.12 -5.83
N LEU A 372 22.57 32.07 -5.74
CA LEU A 372 21.84 31.49 -6.87
C LEU A 372 20.68 32.38 -7.34
N ALA A 373 20.06 33.13 -6.42
CA ALA A 373 18.98 34.07 -6.73
C ALA A 373 19.48 35.30 -7.52
N ASP A 374 20.73 35.74 -7.27
CA ASP A 374 21.34 36.83 -8.02
C ASP A 374 21.78 36.41 -9.44
N LEU A 375 22.13 35.13 -9.63
CA LEU A 375 22.52 34.58 -10.95
C LEU A 375 21.32 34.42 -11.90
N ALA A 376 20.12 34.18 -11.35
CA ALA A 376 18.88 34.08 -12.13
C ALA A 376 18.30 35.46 -12.53
N ARG A 377 18.80 36.56 -11.97
CA ARG A 377 18.31 37.92 -12.26
C ARG A 377 19.03 38.59 -13.43
N ASP A 378 20.11 38.00 -13.95
CA ASP A 378 20.90 38.58 -15.04
C ASP A 378 20.82 37.79 -16.36
N GLU A 379 19.62 37.27 -16.69
CA GLU A 379 19.29 36.79 -18.04
C GLU A 379 19.04 37.96 -19.00
N GLY A 380 20.06 38.82 -19.13
CA GLY A 380 19.99 40.08 -19.85
C GLY A 380 21.13 40.33 -20.83
N SER A 381 22.04 39.39 -21.08
CA SER A 381 22.93 39.49 -22.24
C SER A 381 23.48 38.14 -22.69
N LYS A 382 23.24 37.81 -23.97
CA LYS A 382 24.04 36.82 -24.69
C LYS A 382 25.44 37.43 -24.84
N GLY A 383 26.35 37.12 -23.92
CA GLY A 383 27.67 37.71 -23.86
C GLY A 383 28.73 36.67 -23.52
N THR A 384 29.68 36.51 -24.43
CA THR A 384 30.95 35.81 -24.24
C THR A 384 31.58 36.16 -22.89
N LEU A 385 31.90 35.14 -22.10
CA LEU A 385 32.56 35.28 -20.79
C LEU A 385 33.91 35.97 -20.96
N THR A 386 34.19 37.00 -20.15
CA THR A 386 35.49 37.66 -20.17
C THR A 386 36.54 36.81 -19.45
N VAL A 387 37.81 36.90 -19.86
CA VAL A 387 38.92 36.08 -19.31
C VAL A 387 39.10 36.28 -17.79
N GLU A 388 38.76 37.47 -17.28
CA GLU A 388 38.80 37.77 -15.84
C GLU A 388 37.68 37.04 -15.08
N GLN A 389 36.45 37.02 -15.63
CA GLN A 389 35.34 36.22 -15.07
C GLN A 389 35.62 34.71 -15.13
N ALA A 390 36.31 34.24 -16.18
CA ALA A 390 36.70 32.84 -16.28
C ALA A 390 37.75 32.45 -15.22
N ARG A 391 38.62 33.38 -14.82
CA ARG A 391 39.57 33.18 -13.71
C ARG A 391 38.89 33.20 -12.34
N GLU A 392 37.93 34.09 -12.12
CA GLU A 392 37.15 34.10 -10.86
C GLU A 392 36.32 32.83 -10.68
N LEU A 393 35.82 32.26 -11.77
CA LEU A 393 35.07 31.00 -11.76
C LEU A 393 35.97 29.75 -11.74
N GLY A 394 37.30 29.90 -11.68
CA GLY A 394 38.23 28.77 -11.60
C GLY A 394 38.30 27.91 -12.88
N LEU A 395 37.80 28.42 -14.01
CA LEU A 395 37.82 27.70 -15.29
C LEU A 395 39.18 27.78 -16.00
N ILE A 396 40.05 28.69 -15.55
CA ILE A 396 41.41 28.86 -16.08
C ILE A 396 42.37 29.03 -14.91
N ASP A 397 43.33 28.13 -14.78
CA ASP A 397 44.42 28.24 -13.82
C ASP A 397 45.36 29.41 -14.18
N ASN A 398 45.95 30.02 -13.15
CA ASN A 398 46.69 31.28 -13.24
C ASN A 398 47.87 31.28 -14.22
#